data_AF-A0A498M2K2-F1
#
_entry.id   AF-A0A498M2K2-F1
#
_cell.length_a   1.000
_cell.length_b   1.000
_cell.length_c   1.000
_cell.angle_alpha   90.00
_cell.angle_beta   90.00
_cell.angle_gamma   90.00
#
_symmetry.space_group_name_H-M   'P 1'
#
loop_
_entity.id
_entity.type
_entity.pdbx_description
1 polymer ?
#
loop_
_entity_poly.entity_id
_entity_poly.type
_entity_poly.pdbx_seq_one_letter_code
_entity_poly.pdbx_strand_id
1 'polypeptide(L)'
;MTPDPDSDVDQEDMDFDVERTGHDYCSVPEAAAVDMVLHENEELKREIEDLRKQLEQTKTIHRFGLKRFAGSNEDIRFYTRFASYIHLMAFWELIEPATHRMIRVTNSKVFKEPGNTRALPAIDEFFLFLMHLALGLKQKDLGHRFQVHQTTVSRIITTWANFLYFVLGFNPVGHVE
;
A
#
# COMPACT_ATOMS: atom_id res chain seq x y z
N MET A 1 13.85 74.73 -29.61
CA MET A 1 13.42 76.14 -29.66
C MET A 1 11.89 76.12 -29.77
N THR A 2 11.25 76.68 -28.75
CA THR A 2 9.84 76.70 -28.31
C THR A 2 8.89 77.48 -29.27
N PRO A 3 7.53 77.51 -29.12
CA PRO A 3 6.74 77.36 -27.87
C PRO A 3 5.32 76.70 -27.91
N ASP A 4 4.80 76.53 -26.68
CA ASP A 4 3.45 76.21 -26.10
C ASP A 4 2.22 76.98 -26.68
N PRO A 5 0.93 76.62 -26.43
CA PRO A 5 0.34 76.50 -25.07
C PRO A 5 -0.86 75.53 -24.83
N ASP A 6 -1.11 75.25 -23.54
CA ASP A 6 -2.37 74.89 -22.86
C ASP A 6 -3.46 74.11 -23.63
N SER A 7 -3.75 72.88 -23.18
CA SER A 7 -5.13 72.39 -23.12
C SER A 7 -5.32 71.46 -21.92
N ASP A 8 -6.32 71.82 -21.15
CA ASP A 8 -6.74 71.28 -19.85
C ASP A 8 -6.89 69.75 -19.82
N VAL A 9 -6.42 69.14 -18.72
CA VAL A 9 -6.68 67.75 -18.38
C VAL A 9 -7.98 67.70 -17.59
N ASP A 10 -9.10 67.52 -18.29
CA ASP A 10 -10.36 67.14 -17.64
C ASP A 10 -10.33 65.64 -17.34
N GLN A 11 -10.03 65.32 -16.07
CA GLN A 11 -10.13 63.98 -15.52
C GLN A 11 -11.60 63.72 -15.19
N GLU A 12 -12.33 63.04 -16.06
CA GLU A 12 -13.69 62.59 -15.77
C GLU A 12 -13.64 61.47 -14.70
N ASP A 13 -13.96 61.83 -13.47
CA ASP A 13 -14.21 60.90 -12.37
C ASP A 13 -15.48 60.09 -12.65
N MET A 14 -15.31 58.91 -13.24
CA MET A 14 -16.36 57.90 -13.35
C MET A 14 -16.61 57.30 -11.96
N ASP A 15 -17.58 57.86 -11.25
CA ASP A 15 -18.07 57.38 -9.95
C ASP A 15 -18.67 55.98 -10.12
N PHE A 16 -17.86 54.95 -9.83
CA PHE A 16 -18.32 53.57 -9.77
C PHE A 16 -18.94 53.36 -8.40
N ASP A 17 -20.26 53.53 -8.31
CA ASP A 17 -21.06 53.13 -7.15
C ASP A 17 -20.91 51.62 -6.92
N VAL A 18 -19.85 51.24 -6.20
CA VAL A 18 -19.75 49.91 -5.59
C VAL A 18 -20.79 49.90 -4.48
N GLU A 19 -21.98 49.37 -4.76
CA GLU A 19 -22.86 48.84 -3.73
C GLU A 19 -22.07 47.78 -2.97
N ARG A 20 -21.45 48.23 -1.87
CA ARG A 20 -20.74 47.39 -0.93
C ARG A 20 -21.82 46.65 -0.15
N THR A 21 -22.36 45.57 -0.73
CA THR A 21 -23.17 44.60 0.00
C THR A 21 -22.30 44.08 1.14
N GLY A 22 -22.46 44.70 2.31
CA GLY A 22 -21.79 44.31 3.54
C GLY A 22 -22.26 42.91 3.90
N HIS A 23 -21.48 41.92 3.50
CA HIS A 23 -21.69 40.56 3.96
C HIS A 23 -21.45 40.56 5.48
N ASP A 24 -22.52 40.34 6.23
CA ASP A 24 -22.52 40.27 7.68
C ASP A 24 -21.75 39.04 8.16
N TYR A 25 -20.43 39.14 8.17
CA TYR A 25 -19.53 38.16 8.76
C TYR A 25 -19.56 38.17 10.31
N CYS A 26 -20.30 39.09 10.94
CA CYS A 26 -20.33 39.26 12.40
C CYS A 26 -21.56 38.63 13.09
N SER A 27 -22.44 37.95 12.36
CA SER A 27 -23.49 37.14 12.95
C SER A 27 -22.86 35.93 13.69
N VAL A 28 -22.85 35.98 15.02
CA VAL A 28 -22.47 34.83 15.86
C VAL A 28 -23.50 33.73 15.63
N PRO A 29 -23.10 32.54 15.12
CA PRO A 29 -24.03 31.46 14.91
C PRO A 29 -24.71 31.08 16.23
N GLU A 30 -26.01 30.88 16.20
CA GLU A 30 -26.77 30.48 17.39
C GLU A 30 -26.16 29.22 18.01
N ALA A 31 -25.97 29.20 19.33
CA ALA A 31 -25.25 28.12 20.02
C ALA A 31 -25.83 26.72 19.70
N ALA A 32 -27.15 26.63 19.56
CA ALA A 32 -27.83 25.40 19.13
C ALA A 32 -27.46 24.98 17.70
N ALA A 33 -27.27 25.92 16.77
CA ALA A 33 -26.83 25.63 15.42
C ALA A 33 -25.38 25.12 15.38
N VAL A 34 -24.51 25.66 16.23
CA VAL A 34 -23.12 25.19 16.37
C VAL A 34 -23.08 23.77 16.95
N ASP A 35 -23.86 23.49 17.99
CA ASP A 35 -23.91 22.17 18.63
C ASP A 35 -24.45 21.09 17.68
N MET A 36 -25.48 21.40 16.87
CA MET A 36 -25.97 20.48 15.84
C MET A 36 -24.91 20.17 14.79
N VAL A 37 -24.21 21.20 14.28
CA VAL A 37 -23.14 21.02 13.28
C VAL A 37 -21.94 20.27 13.86
N LEU A 38 -21.63 20.46 15.14
CA LEU A 38 -20.57 19.72 15.83
C LEU A 38 -20.93 18.23 15.94
N HIS A 39 -22.16 17.91 16.35
CA HIS A 39 -22.66 16.55 16.43
C HIS A 39 -22.63 15.84 15.07
N GLU A 40 -23.13 16.50 14.02
CA GLU A 40 -23.11 15.97 12.65
C GLU A 40 -21.67 15.73 12.15
N ASN A 41 -20.73 16.64 12.46
CA ASN A 41 -19.31 16.44 12.14
C ASN A 41 -18.71 15.22 12.87
N GLU A 42 -19.09 14.97 14.11
CA GLU A 42 -18.63 13.79 14.86
C GLU A 42 -19.21 12.49 14.30
N GLU A 43 -20.48 12.50 13.88
CA GLU A 43 -21.11 11.36 13.20
C GLU A 43 -20.46 11.06 11.86
N LEU A 44 -20.26 12.08 11.01
CA LEU A 44 -19.59 11.93 9.72
C LEU A 44 -18.14 11.44 9.88
N LYS A 45 -17.41 11.93 10.89
CA LYS A 45 -16.05 11.42 11.19
C LYS A 45 -16.08 9.94 11.59
N ARG A 46 -17.07 9.52 12.39
CA ARG A 46 -17.25 8.11 12.76
C ARG A 46 -17.57 7.25 11.54
N GLU A 47 -18.46 7.71 10.66
CA GLU A 47 -18.81 7.01 9.43
C GLU A 47 -17.62 6.89 8.48
N ILE A 48 -16.84 7.96 8.28
CA ILE A 48 -15.60 7.92 7.48
C ILE A 48 -14.62 6.89 8.04
N GLU A 49 -14.46 6.82 9.36
CA GLU A 49 -13.56 5.85 10.00
C GLU A 49 -14.06 4.41 9.79
N ASP A 50 -15.36 4.16 9.95
CA ASP A 50 -15.93 2.83 9.73
C ASP A 50 -15.86 2.40 8.26
N LEU A 51 -16.19 3.29 7.33
CA LEU A 51 -16.07 3.04 5.90
C LEU A 51 -14.61 2.76 5.50
N ARG A 52 -13.64 3.50 6.05
CA ARG A 52 -12.21 3.23 5.82
C ARG A 52 -11.83 1.85 6.33
N LYS A 53 -12.30 1.46 7.51
CA LYS A 53 -12.06 0.13 8.08
C LYS A 53 -12.68 -0.97 7.22
N GLN A 54 -13.92 -0.81 6.78
CA GLN A 54 -14.60 -1.75 5.89
C GLN A 54 -13.87 -1.87 4.54
N LEU A 55 -13.39 -0.76 3.99
CA LEU A 55 -12.66 -0.72 2.73
C LEU A 55 -11.29 -1.43 2.85
N GLU A 56 -10.57 -1.24 3.95
CA GLU A 56 -9.31 -1.97 4.20
C GLU A 56 -9.53 -3.46 4.45
N GLN A 57 -10.58 -3.85 5.17
CA GLN A 57 -10.99 -5.25 5.31
C GLN A 57 -11.34 -5.88 3.96
N THR A 58 -12.14 -5.19 3.17
CA THR A 58 -12.57 -5.61 1.83
C THR A 58 -11.36 -5.76 0.91
N LYS A 59 -10.47 -4.77 0.87
CA LYS A 59 -9.20 -4.86 0.11
C LYS A 59 -8.34 -6.04 0.55
N THR A 60 -8.20 -6.30 1.85
CA THR A 60 -7.39 -7.43 2.33
C THR A 60 -8.00 -8.79 2.00
N ILE A 61 -9.33 -8.91 1.96
CA ILE A 61 -10.02 -10.12 1.53
C ILE A 61 -9.90 -10.33 0.01
N HIS A 62 -10.03 -9.25 -0.77
CA HIS A 62 -9.94 -9.33 -2.24
C HIS A 62 -8.50 -9.42 -2.75
N ARG A 63 -7.50 -8.97 -2.00
CA ARG A 63 -6.09 -9.15 -2.37
C ARG A 63 -5.74 -10.63 -2.24
N PHE A 64 -5.38 -11.23 -3.37
CA PHE A 64 -4.91 -12.61 -3.38
C PHE A 64 -3.61 -12.72 -2.56
N GLY A 65 -3.65 -13.50 -1.50
CA GLY A 65 -2.55 -13.64 -0.54
C GLY A 65 -2.86 -14.74 0.48
N LEU A 66 -1.88 -15.08 1.31
CA LEU A 66 -1.99 -16.25 2.20
C LEU A 66 -3.19 -16.14 3.14
N LYS A 67 -3.44 -14.94 3.69
CA LYS A 67 -4.49 -14.69 4.68
C LYS A 67 -5.88 -15.08 4.18
N ARG A 68 -6.14 -15.00 2.87
CA ARG A 68 -7.41 -15.40 2.25
C ARG A 68 -7.76 -16.87 2.50
N PHE A 69 -6.75 -17.73 2.65
CA PHE A 69 -6.91 -19.18 2.80
C PHE A 69 -6.69 -19.67 4.23
N ALA A 70 -6.43 -18.77 5.19
CA ALA A 70 -6.06 -19.15 6.56
C ALA A 70 -7.14 -19.97 7.30
N GLY A 71 -8.42 -19.82 6.90
CA GLY A 71 -9.54 -20.56 7.47
C GLY A 71 -9.77 -21.97 6.89
N SER A 72 -9.04 -22.38 5.85
CA SER A 72 -9.26 -23.63 5.12
C SER A 72 -7.97 -24.44 5.01
N ASN A 73 -7.84 -25.48 5.85
CA ASN A 73 -6.68 -26.37 5.80
C ASN A 73 -6.59 -27.15 4.48
N GLU A 74 -7.72 -27.39 3.81
CA GLU A 74 -7.78 -27.99 2.49
C GLU A 74 -7.12 -27.07 1.44
N ASP A 75 -7.51 -25.79 1.42
CA ASP A 75 -6.89 -24.81 0.51
C ASP A 75 -5.40 -24.63 0.80
N ILE A 76 -5.01 -24.53 2.08
CA ILE A 76 -3.60 -24.44 2.45
C ILE A 76 -2.84 -25.65 1.92
N ARG A 77 -3.35 -26.86 2.11
CA ARG A 77 -2.70 -28.07 1.60
C ARG A 77 -2.62 -28.09 0.09
N PHE A 78 -3.69 -27.69 -0.59
CA PHE A 78 -3.72 -27.61 -2.04
C PHE A 78 -2.65 -26.64 -2.58
N TYR A 79 -2.60 -25.41 -2.06
CA TYR A 79 -1.72 -24.36 -2.55
C TYR A 79 -0.27 -24.47 -2.08
N THR A 80 0.00 -25.10 -0.94
CA THR A 80 1.33 -25.05 -0.30
C THR A 80 1.97 -26.41 -0.04
N ARG A 81 1.18 -27.49 -0.12
CA ARG A 81 1.53 -28.85 0.35
C ARG A 81 1.80 -28.99 1.85
N PHE A 82 1.70 -27.94 2.65
CA PHE A 82 1.68 -28.07 4.11
C PHE A 82 0.37 -28.69 4.60
N ALA A 83 0.42 -29.41 5.73
CA ALA A 83 -0.74 -30.14 6.22
C ALA A 83 -1.90 -29.24 6.70
N SER A 84 -1.59 -28.05 7.21
CA SER A 84 -2.57 -27.06 7.69
C SER A 84 -1.95 -25.66 7.74
N TYR A 85 -2.76 -24.63 7.98
CA TYR A 85 -2.28 -23.25 8.16
C TYR A 85 -1.27 -23.15 9.32
N ILE A 86 -1.53 -23.84 10.42
CA ILE A 86 -0.65 -23.84 11.60
C ILE A 86 0.73 -24.39 11.26
N HIS A 87 0.82 -25.49 10.50
CA HIS A 87 2.12 -26.06 10.12
C HIS A 87 2.91 -25.12 9.19
N LEU A 88 2.22 -24.46 8.26
CA LEU A 88 2.83 -23.44 7.40
C LEU A 88 3.38 -22.27 8.23
N MET A 89 2.59 -21.77 9.18
CA MET A 89 2.99 -20.65 10.03
C MET A 89 4.13 -21.02 10.98
N ALA A 90 4.14 -22.22 11.54
CA ALA A 90 5.27 -22.72 12.34
C ALA A 90 6.58 -22.75 11.53
N PHE A 91 6.51 -23.16 10.26
CA PHE A 91 7.67 -23.09 9.37
C PHE A 91 8.04 -21.64 9.03
N TRP A 92 7.05 -20.77 8.80
CA TRP A 92 7.28 -19.35 8.56
C TRP A 92 8.04 -18.69 9.71
N GLU A 93 7.62 -18.90 10.95
CA GLU A 93 8.25 -18.34 12.16
C GLU A 93 9.72 -18.75 12.29
N LEU A 94 10.10 -19.94 11.83
CA LEU A 94 11.48 -20.40 11.82
C LEU A 94 12.36 -19.61 10.83
N ILE A 95 11.82 -19.29 9.66
CA ILE A 95 12.61 -18.69 8.57
C ILE A 95 12.46 -17.17 8.48
N GLU A 96 11.36 -16.61 8.97
CA GLU A 96 11.03 -15.18 8.92
C GLU A 96 12.17 -14.32 9.46
N PRO A 97 12.77 -14.63 10.63
CA PRO A 97 13.88 -13.86 11.15
C PRO A 97 15.08 -13.84 10.21
N ALA A 98 15.28 -14.82 9.33
CA ALA A 98 16.38 -14.82 8.36
C ALA A 98 16.06 -14.05 7.06
N THR A 99 14.79 -13.69 6.82
CA THR A 99 14.37 -13.04 5.56
C THR A 99 14.93 -11.63 5.35
N HIS A 100 15.46 -10.99 6.39
CA HIS A 100 16.19 -9.72 6.25
C HIS A 100 17.55 -9.90 5.56
N ARG A 101 18.15 -11.09 5.64
CA ARG A 101 19.43 -11.43 4.98
C ARG A 101 19.24 -11.85 3.52
N MET A 102 18.01 -11.88 3.04
CA MET A 102 17.67 -12.31 1.69
C MET A 102 18.16 -11.29 0.66
N ILE A 103 19.18 -11.65 -0.11
CA ILE A 103 19.69 -10.83 -1.22
C ILE A 103 18.73 -10.93 -2.40
N ARG A 104 18.03 -9.84 -2.70
CA ARG A 104 17.11 -9.78 -3.85
C ARG A 104 17.87 -9.53 -5.14
N VAL A 105 17.57 -10.31 -6.17
CA VAL A 105 18.07 -10.02 -7.52
C VAL A 105 17.45 -8.71 -8.00
N THR A 106 18.25 -7.68 -8.30
CA THR A 106 17.80 -6.38 -8.84
C THR A 106 18.50 -6.02 -10.14
N ASN A 107 17.72 -5.62 -11.17
CA ASN A 107 18.23 -5.26 -12.49
C ASN A 107 18.54 -3.76 -12.66
N SER A 108 19.07 -3.07 -11.65
CA SER A 108 19.27 -1.62 -11.78
C SER A 108 20.64 -1.18 -11.28
N LYS A 109 21.52 -0.80 -12.21
CA LYS A 109 22.59 0.21 -12.01
C LYS A 109 21.96 1.60 -11.82
N VAL A 110 21.01 1.73 -10.92
CA VAL A 110 20.40 3.00 -10.56
C VAL A 110 20.36 3.01 -9.04
N PHE A 111 21.17 3.89 -8.47
CA PHE A 111 21.17 4.22 -7.05
C PHE A 111 19.72 4.33 -6.57
N LYS A 112 19.32 3.46 -5.66
CA LYS A 112 18.11 3.62 -4.88
C LYS A 112 18.45 3.40 -3.43
N GLU A 113 18.16 4.45 -2.67
CA GLU A 113 17.86 4.53 -1.24
C GLU A 113 17.67 3.17 -0.52
N PRO A 114 18.10 3.06 0.75
CA PRO A 114 17.92 1.86 1.58
C PRO A 114 16.42 1.66 1.88
N GLY A 115 15.71 1.04 0.94
CA GLY A 115 14.26 0.92 0.99
C GLY A 115 13.69 0.39 -0.31
N ASN A 116 14.20 -0.74 -0.79
CA ASN A 116 13.60 -1.45 -1.91
C ASN A 116 12.19 -1.92 -1.49
N THR A 117 11.17 -1.12 -1.79
CA THR A 117 9.78 -1.37 -1.43
C THR A 117 9.34 -2.71 -2.01
N ARG A 118 9.11 -3.70 -1.13
CA ARG A 118 8.61 -5.00 -1.56
C ARG A 118 7.24 -4.79 -2.22
N ALA A 119 7.05 -5.35 -3.42
CA ALA A 119 5.75 -5.31 -4.10
C ALA A 119 4.68 -6.08 -3.33
N LEU A 120 5.09 -7.07 -2.53
CA LEU A 120 4.23 -7.90 -1.70
C LEU A 120 4.85 -8.08 -0.30
N PRO A 121 4.06 -8.31 0.75
CA PRO A 121 4.59 -8.77 2.03
C PRO A 121 5.43 -10.04 1.88
N ALA A 122 6.43 -10.22 2.74
CA ALA A 122 7.34 -11.36 2.67
C ALA A 122 6.61 -12.72 2.70
N ILE A 123 5.59 -12.85 3.54
CA ILE A 123 4.76 -14.05 3.63
C ILE A 123 3.97 -14.33 2.35
N ASP A 124 3.48 -13.28 1.67
CA ASP A 124 2.74 -13.42 0.41
C ASP A 124 3.69 -13.78 -0.74
N GLU A 125 4.94 -13.27 -0.74
CA GLU A 125 5.98 -13.73 -1.67
C GLU A 125 6.35 -15.20 -1.46
N PHE A 126 6.47 -15.64 -0.20
CA PHE A 126 6.72 -17.03 0.14
C PHE A 126 5.56 -17.93 -0.30
N PHE A 127 4.32 -17.51 -0.03
CA PHE A 127 3.13 -18.21 -0.49
C PHE A 127 3.07 -18.33 -2.03
N LEU A 128 3.42 -17.26 -2.76
CA LEU A 128 3.57 -17.30 -4.21
C LEU A 128 4.58 -18.36 -4.65
N PHE A 129 5.74 -18.43 -4.00
CA PHE A 129 6.77 -19.42 -4.29
C PHE A 129 6.29 -20.84 -4.02
N LEU A 130 5.59 -21.07 -2.90
CA LEU A 130 5.00 -22.37 -2.59
C LEU A 130 3.94 -22.78 -3.62
N MET A 131 3.08 -21.87 -4.06
CA MET A 131 2.11 -22.15 -5.14
C MET A 131 2.81 -22.55 -6.44
N HIS A 132 3.93 -21.90 -6.77
CA HIS A 132 4.73 -22.26 -7.93
C HIS A 132 5.25 -23.71 -7.83
N LEU A 133 5.78 -24.11 -6.67
CA LEU A 133 6.28 -25.47 -6.44
C LEU A 133 5.17 -26.52 -6.35
N ALA A 134 4.10 -26.22 -5.59
CA ALA A 134 3.03 -27.14 -5.27
C ALA A 134 2.15 -27.46 -6.48
N LEU A 135 1.89 -26.47 -7.33
CA LEU A 135 0.93 -26.58 -8.43
C LEU A 135 1.59 -26.44 -9.81
N GLY A 136 2.88 -26.09 -9.88
CA GLY A 136 3.56 -25.84 -11.15
C GLY A 136 3.01 -24.62 -11.91
N LEU A 137 2.37 -23.67 -11.21
CA LEU A 137 1.75 -22.51 -11.83
C LEU A 137 2.77 -21.68 -12.60
N LYS A 138 2.39 -21.26 -13.81
CA LYS A 138 3.25 -20.43 -14.66
C LYS A 138 3.35 -19.02 -14.09
N GLN A 139 4.50 -18.38 -14.28
CA GLN A 139 4.76 -17.04 -13.75
C GLN A 139 3.74 -15.98 -14.20
N LYS A 140 3.20 -16.12 -15.43
CA LYS A 140 2.15 -15.23 -15.93
C LYS A 140 0.85 -15.33 -15.12
N ASP A 141 0.43 -16.56 -14.77
CA ASP A 141 -0.77 -16.79 -13.96
C ASP A 141 -0.60 -16.25 -12.54
N LEU A 142 0.55 -16.54 -11.92
CA LEU A 142 0.91 -15.98 -10.60
C LEU A 142 0.95 -14.45 -10.63
N GLY A 143 1.45 -13.85 -11.72
CA GLY A 143 1.45 -12.39 -11.90
C GLY A 143 0.04 -11.80 -11.91
N HIS A 144 -0.90 -12.45 -12.61
CA HIS A 144 -2.31 -12.04 -12.60
C HIS A 144 -2.95 -12.20 -11.21
N ARG A 145 -2.74 -13.34 -10.53
CA ARG A 145 -3.33 -13.59 -9.20
C ARG A 145 -2.88 -12.56 -8.17
N PHE A 146 -1.57 -12.34 -8.08
CA PHE A 146 -0.96 -11.43 -7.09
C PHE A 146 -0.88 -9.97 -7.55
N GLN A 147 -1.38 -9.65 -8.75
CA GLN A 147 -1.35 -8.31 -9.36
C GLN A 147 0.06 -7.70 -9.42
N VAL A 148 1.05 -8.53 -9.80
CA VAL A 148 2.46 -8.11 -9.97
C VAL A 148 2.96 -8.50 -11.36
N HIS A 149 3.93 -7.75 -11.88
CA HIS A 149 4.53 -8.09 -13.17
C HIS A 149 5.20 -9.48 -13.15
N GLN A 150 5.14 -10.19 -14.28
CA GLN A 150 5.78 -11.50 -14.44
C GLN A 150 7.28 -11.47 -14.08
N THR A 151 7.97 -10.37 -14.39
CA THR A 151 9.38 -10.17 -14.03
C THR A 151 9.58 -10.13 -12.51
N THR A 152 8.65 -9.53 -11.76
CA THR A 152 8.64 -9.55 -10.29
C THR A 152 8.44 -10.98 -9.78
N VAL A 153 7.50 -11.73 -10.35
CA VAL A 153 7.27 -13.14 -10.01
C VAL A 153 8.52 -13.98 -10.19
N SER A 154 9.19 -13.85 -11.34
CA SER A 154 10.46 -14.55 -11.63
C SER A 154 11.51 -14.26 -10.56
N ARG A 155 11.67 -12.97 -10.20
CA ARG A 155 12.63 -12.54 -9.17
C ARG A 155 12.28 -13.07 -7.78
N ILE A 156 10.99 -13.09 -7.43
CA ILE A 156 10.51 -13.69 -6.18
C ILE A 156 10.91 -15.17 -6.15
N ILE A 157 10.58 -15.95 -7.19
CA ILE A 157 10.86 -17.39 -7.24
C ILE A 157 12.36 -17.66 -7.07
N THR A 158 13.21 -16.99 -7.83
CA THR A 158 14.67 -17.17 -7.74
C THR A 158 15.21 -16.78 -6.37
N THR A 159 14.72 -15.68 -5.80
CA THR A 159 15.17 -15.19 -4.49
C THR A 159 14.80 -16.17 -3.38
N TRP A 160 13.56 -16.68 -3.36
CA TRP A 160 13.11 -17.66 -2.36
C TRP A 160 13.77 -19.02 -2.53
N ALA A 161 14.00 -19.48 -3.77
CA ALA A 161 14.75 -20.71 -4.02
C ALA A 161 16.17 -20.63 -3.46
N ASN A 162 16.89 -19.55 -3.76
CA ASN A 162 18.26 -19.33 -3.25
C ASN A 162 18.27 -19.21 -1.72
N PHE A 163 17.35 -18.43 -1.16
CA PHE A 163 17.25 -18.26 0.28
C PHE A 163 17.02 -19.58 1.02
N LEU A 164 16.06 -20.39 0.56
CA LEU A 164 15.78 -21.69 1.17
C LEU A 164 16.91 -22.69 0.94
N TYR A 165 17.61 -22.63 -0.19
CA TYR A 165 18.82 -23.41 -0.39
C TYR A 165 19.87 -23.08 0.68
N PHE A 166 20.08 -21.81 1.02
CA PHE A 166 21.01 -21.44 2.09
C PHE A 166 20.49 -21.79 3.48
N VAL A 167 19.21 -21.55 3.77
CA VAL A 167 18.64 -21.80 5.10
C VAL A 167 18.52 -23.29 5.40
N LEU A 168 18.18 -24.12 4.43
CA LEU A 168 17.98 -25.56 4.60
C LEU A 168 19.20 -26.39 4.21
N GLY A 169 20.00 -25.91 3.26
CA GLY A 169 21.21 -26.59 2.78
C GLY A 169 22.40 -26.43 3.73
N PHE A 170 22.37 -25.47 4.66
CA PHE A 170 23.39 -25.33 5.71
C PHE A 170 23.01 -26.16 6.96
N ASN A 171 22.89 -27.47 6.79
CA ASN A 171 23.15 -28.39 7.90
C ASN A 171 24.68 -28.54 7.99
N PRO A 172 25.34 -28.07 9.07
CA PRO A 172 26.76 -28.32 9.24
C PRO A 172 26.91 -29.82 9.53
N VAL A 173 27.27 -30.57 8.51
CA VAL A 173 27.98 -31.83 8.71
C VAL A 173 29.28 -31.47 9.44
N GLY A 174 29.38 -31.85 10.73
CA GLY A 174 30.64 -31.93 11.45
C GLY A 174 30.81 -31.04 12.69
N HIS A 175 30.08 -31.32 13.75
CA HIS A 175 30.71 -31.39 15.08
C HIS A 175 30.59 -32.83 15.54
N VAL A 176 31.64 -33.60 15.22
CA VAL A 176 31.92 -34.88 15.86
C VAL A 176 32.87 -34.55 17.00
N GLU A 177 32.53 -35.04 18.19
CA GLU A 177 33.35 -35.03 19.41
C GLU A 177 34.78 -35.53 19.18
#